data_AF-A0A7C7QFN0-F1
#
_entry.id   AF-A0A7C7QFN0-F1
#
_cell.length_a   1.000
_cell.length_b   1.000
_cell.length_c   1.000
_cell.angle_alpha   90.00
_cell.angle_beta   90.00
_cell.angle_gamma   90.00
#
_symmetry.space_group_name_H-M   'P 1'
#
loop_
_entity.id
_entity.type
_entity.pdbx_description
1 polymer ?
#
loop_
_entity_poly.entity_id
_entity_poly.type
_entity_poly.pdbx_seq_one_letter_code
_entity_poly.pdbx_strand_id
1 'polypeptide(L)'
;MTQLANRRLAMTLFSGERCPYCHMVRIVLAEKGINYDLLNVDLDNTPEELKDLNPYNEVPTLVDRDLVLYESHVIMEYLDERFPHPPLMPVDPVSRAQTRLMLYRIERD
;
A
#
# COMPACT_ATOMS: atom_id res chain seq x y z
N MET A 1 15.62 17.03 -2.82
CA MET A 1 14.66 18.14 -3.02
C MET A 1 13.27 17.53 -2.97
N THR A 2 12.72 17.39 -1.77
CA THR A 2 11.49 16.64 -1.49
C THR A 2 10.33 17.61 -1.35
N GLN A 3 9.96 18.27 -2.46
CA GLN A 3 8.96 19.36 -2.43
C GLN A 3 7.64 18.99 -3.11
N LEU A 4 7.56 17.86 -3.81
CA LEU A 4 6.35 17.43 -4.53
C LEU A 4 5.39 16.57 -3.69
N ALA A 5 5.89 15.77 -2.74
CA ALA A 5 5.05 15.00 -1.83
C ALA A 5 4.22 15.90 -0.88
N ASN A 6 4.72 17.11 -0.62
CA ASN A 6 4.26 18.00 0.45
C ASN A 6 2.98 18.82 0.14
N ARG A 7 2.17 18.39 -0.84
CA ARG A 7 0.94 19.11 -1.24
C ARG A 7 -0.31 18.24 -1.34
N ARG A 8 -0.22 16.93 -1.14
CA ARG A 8 -1.40 16.07 -1.19
C ARG A 8 -2.00 15.97 0.21
N LEU A 9 -3.11 16.68 0.41
CA LEU A 9 -3.89 16.63 1.66
C LEU A 9 -4.63 15.29 1.82
N ALA A 10 -4.87 14.59 0.72
CA ALA A 10 -5.49 13.28 0.67
C ALA A 10 -4.46 12.17 0.42
N MET A 11 -4.69 11.00 1.01
CA MET A 11 -3.90 9.80 0.77
C MET A 11 -3.96 9.43 -0.71
N THR A 12 -2.83 9.08 -1.32
CA THR A 12 -2.76 8.66 -2.72
C THR A 12 -2.16 7.26 -2.84
N LEU A 13 -2.76 6.41 -3.67
CA LEU A 13 -2.21 5.12 -4.06
C LEU A 13 -1.82 5.14 -5.55
N PHE A 14 -0.53 4.94 -5.83
CA PHE A 14 -0.07 4.59 -7.17
C PHE A 14 -0.26 3.08 -7.38
N SER A 15 -1.05 2.72 -8.38
CA SER A 15 -1.54 1.35 -8.59
C SER A 15 -1.48 0.96 -10.07
N GLY A 16 -1.00 -0.25 -10.36
CA GLY A 16 -1.14 -0.84 -11.69
C GLY A 16 -2.42 -1.69 -11.79
N GLU A 17 -3.17 -1.56 -12.88
CA GLU A 17 -4.42 -2.31 -13.09
C GLU A 17 -4.21 -3.83 -13.08
N ARG A 18 -3.10 -4.28 -13.68
CA ARG A 18 -2.71 -5.70 -13.79
C ARG A 18 -1.87 -6.20 -12.60
N CYS A 19 -1.64 -5.38 -11.57
CA CYS A 19 -0.78 -5.76 -10.45
C CYS A 19 -1.59 -6.39 -9.30
N PRO A 20 -1.36 -7.68 -8.94
CA PRO A 20 -2.09 -8.33 -7.84
C PRO A 20 -1.78 -7.71 -6.48
N TYR A 21 -0.54 -7.29 -6.23
CA TYR A 21 -0.15 -6.62 -4.99
C TYR A 21 -0.85 -5.27 -4.81
N CYS A 22 -1.03 -4.51 -5.91
CA CYS A 22 -1.85 -3.30 -5.89
C CYS A 22 -3.32 -3.61 -5.59
N HIS A 23 -3.84 -4.73 -6.09
CA HIS A 23 -5.20 -5.15 -5.81
C HIS A 23 -5.40 -5.48 -4.32
N MET A 24 -4.44 -6.15 -3.67
CA MET A 24 -4.51 -6.41 -2.23
C MET A 24 -4.63 -5.11 -1.41
N VAL A 25 -3.80 -4.11 -1.71
CA VAL A 25 -3.86 -2.81 -1.03
C VAL A 25 -5.21 -2.11 -1.28
N ARG A 26 -5.75 -2.16 -2.50
CA ARG A 26 -7.08 -1.61 -2.81
C ARG A 26 -8.19 -2.28 -2.02
N ILE A 27 -8.12 -3.61 -1.82
CA ILE A 27 -9.08 -4.35 -1.00
C ILE A 27 -9.00 -3.86 0.45
N VAL A 28 -7.79 -3.75 1.02
CA VAL A 28 -7.62 -3.24 2.39
C VAL A 28 -8.17 -1.83 2.55
N LEU A 29 -7.88 -0.92 1.62
CA LEU A 29 -8.42 0.44 1.65
C LEU A 29 -9.96 0.46 1.58
N ALA A 30 -10.54 -0.38 0.74
CA ALA A 30 -11.99 -0.52 0.59
C ALA A 30 -12.65 -1.08 1.85
N GLU A 31 -12.11 -2.16 2.43
CA GLU A 31 -12.61 -2.76 3.68
C GLU A 31 -12.50 -1.79 4.87
N LYS A 32 -11.47 -0.94 4.88
CA LYS A 32 -11.31 0.12 5.88
C LYS A 32 -12.21 1.34 5.63
N GLY A 33 -12.85 1.44 4.47
CA GLY A 33 -13.65 2.61 4.09
C GLY A 33 -12.83 3.90 4.00
N ILE A 34 -11.54 3.80 3.66
CA ILE A 34 -10.64 4.96 3.56
C ILE A 34 -10.83 5.63 2.21
N ASN A 35 -11.00 6.96 2.22
CA ASN A 35 -10.98 7.75 0.99
C ASN A 35 -9.54 8.01 0.57
N TYR A 36 -9.22 7.72 -0.69
CA TYR A 36 -7.90 7.93 -1.27
C TYR A 36 -8.02 8.27 -2.76
N ASP A 37 -7.02 8.99 -3.28
CA ASP A 37 -6.86 9.21 -4.70
C ASP A 37 -6.14 8.00 -5.32
N LEU A 38 -6.76 7.38 -6.32
CA LEU A 38 -6.17 6.28 -7.08
C LEU A 38 -5.51 6.81 -8.35
N LEU A 39 -4.18 6.68 -8.43
CA LEU A 39 -3.43 6.98 -9.65
C LEU A 39 -3.07 5.68 -10.36
N ASN A 40 -3.70 5.45 -11.51
CA ASN A 40 -3.39 4.31 -12.36
C ASN A 40 -2.04 4.55 -13.06
N VAL A 41 -1.11 3.63 -12.83
CA VAL A 41 0.22 3.62 -13.42
C VAL A 41 0.27 2.54 -14.50
N ASP A 42 0.73 2.92 -15.69
CA ASP A 42 1.11 1.96 -16.71
C ASP A 42 2.39 1.23 -16.27
N LEU A 43 2.30 -0.09 -16.12
CA LEU A 43 3.43 -0.92 -15.67
C LEU A 43 4.54 -1.01 -16.72
N ASP A 44 4.20 -0.83 -18.00
CA ASP A 44 5.17 -0.84 -19.10
C ASP A 44 5.85 0.52 -19.27
N ASN A 45 5.27 1.58 -18.68
CA ASN A 45 5.77 2.95 -18.76
C ASN A 45 5.46 3.74 -17.47
N THR A 46 6.17 3.39 -16.40
CA THR A 46 6.05 4.04 -15.09
C THR A 46 6.47 5.52 -15.15
N PRO A 47 5.68 6.45 -14.58
CA PRO A 47 5.98 7.89 -14.63
C PRO A 47 7.23 8.24 -13.81
N GLU A 48 8.04 9.18 -14.29
CA GLU A 48 9.26 9.62 -13.57
C GLU A 48 8.96 10.22 -12.19
N GLU A 49 7.81 10.86 -12.02
CA GLU A 49 7.37 11.40 -10.72
C GLU A 49 7.28 10.32 -9.63
N LEU A 50 7.06 9.05 -10.00
CA LEU A 50 7.07 7.95 -9.05
C LEU A 50 8.47 7.68 -8.51
N LYS A 51 9.54 7.91 -9.29
CA LYS A 51 10.94 7.74 -8.87
C LYS A 51 11.33 8.71 -7.76
N ASP A 52 10.76 9.91 -7.76
CA ASP A 52 11.00 10.92 -6.73
C ASP A 52 10.41 10.51 -5.37
N LEU A 53 9.44 9.60 -5.37
CA LEU A 53 8.75 9.10 -4.17
C LEU A 53 9.28 7.73 -3.75
N ASN A 54 9.38 6.80 -4.69
CA ASN A 54 9.86 5.45 -4.52
C ASN A 54 11.10 5.24 -5.38
N PRO A 55 12.31 5.07 -4.79
CA PRO A 55 13.55 4.91 -5.56
C PRO A 55 13.57 3.67 -6.44
N TYR A 56 12.71 2.67 -6.16
CA TYR A 56 12.56 1.46 -6.95
C TYR A 56 11.62 1.65 -8.16
N ASN A 57 10.88 2.75 -8.21
CA ASN A 57 9.95 3.08 -9.29
C ASN A 57 8.87 2.02 -9.52
N GLU A 58 8.39 1.43 -8.42
CA GLU A 58 7.48 0.29 -8.43
C GLU A 58 6.13 0.62 -7.81
N VAL A 59 5.13 -0.19 -8.14
CA VAL A 59 3.79 -0.16 -7.53
C VAL A 59 3.54 -1.47 -6.77
N PRO A 60 2.80 -1.45 -5.64
CA PRO A 60 2.10 -0.29 -5.07
C PRO A 60 3.02 0.68 -4.34
N THR A 61 2.73 1.98 -4.47
CA THR A 61 3.34 3.03 -3.63
C THR A 61 2.21 3.86 -3.01
N LEU A 62 2.17 3.94 -1.68
CA LEU A 62 1.22 4.74 -0.92
C LEU A 62 1.90 6.03 -0.45
N VAL A 63 1.21 7.16 -0.63
CA VAL A 63 1.61 8.45 -0.07
C VAL A 63 0.52 8.91 0.90
N ASP A 64 0.87 9.07 2.17
CA ASP A 64 0.03 9.70 3.18
C ASP A 64 0.78 10.89 3.79
N ARG A 65 0.47 12.10 3.31
CA ARG A 65 1.15 13.35 3.67
C ARG A 65 2.67 13.26 3.36
N ASP A 66 3.51 13.30 4.39
CA ASP A 66 4.96 13.20 4.28
C ASP A 66 5.48 11.75 4.27
N LEU A 67 4.60 10.77 4.55
CA LEU A 67 4.96 9.36 4.57
C LEU A 67 4.79 8.77 3.18
N VAL A 68 5.85 8.15 2.68
CA VAL A 68 5.83 7.33 1.46
C VAL A 68 6.15 5.90 1.85
N LEU A 69 5.28 4.97 1.49
CA LEU A 69 5.45 3.54 1.71
C LEU A 69 5.41 2.80 0.37
N TYR A 70 6.30 1.83 0.25
CA TYR A 70 6.34 0.81 -0.79
C TYR A 70 6.44 -0.55 -0.09
N GLU A 71 6.31 -1.64 -0.84
CA GLU A 71 5.99 -3.00 -0.34
C GLU A 71 4.54 -3.16 0.15
N SER A 72 3.80 -4.06 -0.50
CA SER A 72 2.37 -4.21 -0.28
C SER A 72 2.02 -4.63 1.15
N HIS A 73 2.77 -5.57 1.76
CA HIS A 73 2.57 -5.98 3.15
C HIS A 73 2.82 -4.85 4.14
N VAL A 74 3.86 -4.05 3.92
CA VAL A 74 4.17 -2.91 4.78
C VAL A 74 3.03 -1.88 4.73
N ILE A 75 2.52 -1.61 3.53
CA ILE A 75 1.36 -0.73 3.34
C ILE A 75 0.13 -1.29 4.06
N MET A 76 -0.19 -2.58 3.89
CA MET A 76 -1.37 -3.19 4.51
C MET A 76 -1.28 -3.19 6.05
N GLU A 77 -0.11 -3.51 6.61
CA GLU A 77 0.10 -3.44 8.06
C GLU A 77 -0.04 -2.01 8.58
N TYR A 78 0.55 -1.03 7.89
CA TYR A 78 0.39 0.38 8.25
C TYR A 78 -1.09 0.80 8.25
N LEU A 79 -1.87 0.42 7.24
CA LEU A 79 -3.29 0.76 7.17
C LEU A 79 -4.09 0.09 8.28
N ASP A 80 -3.79 -1.17 8.63
CA ASP A 80 -4.47 -1.88 9.71
C ASP A 80 -4.17 -1.27 11.08
N GLU A 81 -2.92 -0.86 11.33
CA GLU A 81 -2.49 -0.22 12.57
C GLU A 81 -3.00 1.23 12.69
N ARG A 82 -2.95 2.00 11.59
CA ARG A 82 -3.37 3.41 11.57
C ARG A 82 -4.89 3.58 11.67
N PHE A 83 -5.64 2.63 11.13
CA PHE A 83 -7.10 2.60 11.10
C PHE A 83 -7.60 1.29 11.72
N PRO A 84 -7.66 1.17 13.05
CA PRO A 84 -7.88 -0.11 13.74
C PRO A 84 -9.28 -0.72 13.57
N HIS A 85 -10.21 -0.03 12.89
CA HIS A 85 -11.58 -0.48 12.69
C HIS A 85 -11.99 -0.45 11.21
N PRO A 86 -12.55 -1.54 10.66
CA PRO A 86 -12.63 -2.89 11.26
C PRO A 86 -11.24 -3.56 11.33
N PRO A 87 -10.92 -4.40 12.34
CA PRO A 87 -9.63 -5.07 12.43
C PRO A 87 -9.47 -6.14 11.34
N LEU A 88 -8.34 -6.14 10.61
CA LEU A 88 -8.08 -7.14 9.57
C LEU A 88 -7.13 -8.24 10.04
N MET A 89 -6.33 -7.99 11.07
CA MET A 89 -5.43 -8.98 11.67
C MET A 89 -5.90 -9.43 13.06
N PRO A 90 -5.58 -10.68 13.47
CA PRO A 90 -5.77 -11.12 14.85
C PRO A 90 -4.96 -10.29 15.85
N VAL A 91 -5.52 -10.11 17.04
CA VAL A 91 -4.87 -9.37 18.14
C VAL A 91 -3.81 -10.22 18.84
N ASP A 92 -4.03 -11.54 18.93
CA ASP A 92 -3.11 -12.42 19.63
C ASP A 92 -1.83 -12.67 18.80
N PRO A 93 -0.64 -12.67 19.44
CA PRO A 93 0.62 -12.78 18.70
C PRO A 93 0.79 -14.07 17.90
N VAL A 94 0.21 -15.19 18.38
CA VAL A 94 0.40 -16.52 17.77
C VAL A 94 -0.39 -16.61 16.47
N SER A 95 -1.68 -16.30 16.50
CA SER A 95 -2.52 -16.28 15.30
C SER A 95 -2.06 -15.21 14.32
N ARG A 96 -1.63 -14.03 14.79
CA ARG A 96 -1.06 -13.01 13.90
C ARG A 96 0.20 -13.50 13.16
N ALA A 97 1.08 -14.23 13.85
CA ALA A 97 2.24 -14.86 13.22
C ALA A 97 1.84 -15.95 12.20
N GLN A 98 0.84 -16.77 12.52
CA GLN A 98 0.30 -17.78 11.60
C GLN A 98 -0.32 -17.16 10.35
N THR A 99 -1.09 -16.07 10.50
CA THR A 99 -1.66 -15.33 9.37
C THR A 99 -0.55 -14.76 8.47
N ARG A 100 0.48 -14.14 9.05
CA ARG A 100 1.63 -13.66 8.27
C ARG A 100 2.37 -14.77 7.55
N LEU A 101 2.56 -15.93 8.19
CA LEU A 101 3.17 -17.09 7.54
C LEU A 101 2.30 -17.63 6.40
N MET A 102 0.97 -17.63 6.56
CA MET A 102 0.05 -18.03 5.50
C MET A 102 0.15 -17.09 4.29
N LEU A 103 0.16 -15.77 4.51
CA LEU A 103 0.37 -14.79 3.45
C LEU A 103 1.70 -15.02 2.72
N TYR A 104 2.79 -15.19 3.47
CA TYR A 104 4.09 -15.49 2.90
C TYR A 104 4.09 -16.75 2.02
N ARG A 105 3.39 -17.80 2.46
CA ARG A 105 3.30 -19.05 1.68
C ARG A 105 2.50 -18.89 0.41
N ILE A 106 1.41 -18.11 0.42
CA ILE A 106 0.61 -17.83 -0.78
C ILE A 106 1.45 -17.17 -1.88
N GLU A 107 2.40 -16.31 -1.50
CA GLU A 107 3.26 -15.61 -2.47
C GLU A 107 4.46 -16.44 -2.93
N ARG A 108 4.88 -17.38 -2.08
CA ARG A 108 6.07 -18.20 -2.31
C ARG A 108 5.78 -19.49 -3.08
N ASP A 109 4.67 -20.14 -2.77
CA ASP A 109 4.28 -21.46 -3.29
C ASP A 109 3.62 -21.33 -4.68
#